data_AF-A0A960XJG4-F1
#
_entry.id   AF-A0A960XJG4-F1
#
_cell.length_a   1.000
_cell.length_b   1.000
_cell.length_c   1.000
_cell.angle_alpha   90.00
_cell.angle_beta   90.00
_cell.angle_gamma   90.00
#
_symmetry.space_group_name_H-M   'P 1'
#
loop_
_entity.id
_entity.type
_entity.pdbx_description
1 polymer ?
#
loop_
_entity_poly.entity_id
_entity_poly.type
_entity_poly.pdbx_seq_one_letter_code
_entity_poly.pdbx_strand_id
1 'polypeptide(L)'
;GDIQAIFDLLMLRTDKDIFDSQSGFNTHVIMLEIPVSELGGEMQTVGVHATTSRMKNGLWTQVGRLGNPLFCEALIAIEDKDTYNTTKPTEDAALFQKYAETPELAALINALIFGGDEVAPSMNRTDLVGIFIPDLIKVDLSTEAARLPGGNADDEGYSRLGIFGGDTLTSQISEGFGDGAVPGGWPNGRRFGDDVIDIAVTAILSDLRTSPPTIVSADGIDNVSENDSVYNKVFPYAGTPHNGRNSVHNGSFARTR
;
A
#
# COMPACT_ATOMS: atom_id res chain seq x y z
N GLY A 1 14.68 -5.46 -10.90
CA GLY A 1 15.18 -6.36 -9.86
C GLY A 1 14.05 -6.53 -8.90
N ASP A 2 13.61 -7.76 -8.70
CA ASP A 2 12.58 -8.10 -7.73
C ASP A 2 13.06 -7.72 -6.32
N ILE A 3 12.18 -7.15 -5.50
CA ILE A 3 12.46 -6.78 -4.12
C ILE A 3 12.42 -8.09 -3.31
N GLN A 4 13.45 -8.92 -3.50
CA GLN A 4 13.79 -10.09 -2.68
C GLN A 4 12.63 -11.03 -2.33
N ALA A 5 11.65 -11.22 -3.22
CA ALA A 5 10.55 -12.17 -3.02
C ALA A 5 9.70 -11.94 -1.75
N ILE A 6 9.74 -10.73 -1.15
CA ILE A 6 8.95 -10.41 0.07
C ILE A 6 7.44 -10.61 -0.16
N PHE A 7 6.99 -10.50 -1.41
CA PHE A 7 5.61 -10.72 -1.81
C PHE A 7 5.43 -11.89 -2.78
N ASP A 8 6.45 -12.73 -2.98
CA ASP A 8 6.19 -14.01 -3.64
C ASP A 8 5.49 -14.91 -2.62
N LEU A 9 4.20 -15.16 -2.84
CA LEU A 9 3.35 -16.01 -1.99
C LEU A 9 4.00 -17.37 -1.70
N LEU A 10 4.88 -17.85 -2.59
CA LEU A 10 5.60 -19.10 -2.46
C LEU A 10 6.89 -19.04 -1.61
N MET A 11 7.36 -17.84 -1.23
CA MET A 11 8.68 -17.60 -0.63
C MET A 11 8.63 -16.86 0.72
N LEU A 12 7.49 -16.89 1.43
CA LEU A 12 7.36 -16.39 2.80
C LEU A 12 8.49 -16.95 3.69
N ARG A 13 9.44 -16.09 4.08
CA ARG A 13 10.55 -16.45 4.98
C ARG A 13 10.09 -16.33 6.43
N THR A 14 10.34 -17.36 7.22
CA THR A 14 9.82 -17.48 8.60
C THR A 14 10.85 -17.25 9.70
N ASP A 15 12.10 -16.82 9.40
CA ASP A 15 13.13 -16.64 10.44
C ASP A 15 14.11 -15.46 10.21
N LYS A 16 14.45 -14.81 11.34
CA LYS A 16 15.62 -13.99 11.78
C LYS A 16 16.43 -13.07 10.87
N ASP A 17 16.28 -13.12 9.55
CA ASP A 17 16.98 -12.26 8.59
C ASP A 17 16.00 -11.26 7.92
N ILE A 18 15.03 -10.75 8.70
CA ILE A 18 14.20 -9.61 8.27
C ILE A 18 15.05 -8.36 8.49
N PHE A 19 15.48 -7.73 7.40
CA PHE A 19 16.23 -6.49 7.43
C PHE A 19 15.73 -5.58 6.32
N ASP A 20 15.82 -4.27 6.52
CA ASP A 20 15.55 -3.30 5.47
C ASP A 20 16.59 -3.42 4.35
N SER A 21 16.19 -4.12 3.28
CA SER A 21 17.02 -4.32 2.09
C SER A 21 17.19 -3.07 1.23
N GLN A 22 16.39 -2.03 1.48
CA GLN A 22 16.44 -0.75 0.80
C GLN A 22 17.13 0.34 1.62
N SER A 23 17.47 0.07 2.88
CA SER A 23 18.15 1.03 3.75
C SER A 23 19.42 1.62 3.11
N GLY A 24 19.50 2.94 3.14
CA GLY A 24 20.59 3.73 2.59
C GLY A 24 20.63 3.83 1.07
N PHE A 25 19.71 3.20 0.34
CA PHE A 25 19.60 3.38 -1.11
C PHE A 25 18.75 4.59 -1.47
N ASN A 26 19.17 5.31 -2.51
CA ASN A 26 18.35 6.37 -3.11
C ASN A 26 17.37 5.77 -4.12
N THR A 27 16.15 6.27 -4.12
CA THR A 27 15.14 5.96 -5.14
C THR A 27 15.09 7.07 -6.20
N HIS A 28 14.81 6.69 -7.44
CA HIS A 28 14.48 7.64 -8.50
C HIS A 28 12.97 7.84 -8.52
N VAL A 29 12.53 9.08 -8.35
CA VAL A 29 11.11 9.45 -8.29
C VAL A 29 10.79 10.49 -9.36
N ILE A 30 9.62 10.35 -9.98
CA ILE A 30 9.02 11.38 -10.84
C ILE A 30 7.82 11.90 -10.07
N MET A 31 7.73 13.23 -9.90
CA MET A 31 6.66 13.85 -9.14
C MET A 31 5.98 14.94 -9.95
N LEU A 32 4.66 14.97 -9.85
CA LEU A 32 3.80 15.93 -10.52
C LEU A 32 2.91 16.59 -9.47
N GLU A 33 2.86 17.92 -9.51
CA GLU A 33 1.89 18.69 -8.75
C GLU A 33 0.73 19.04 -9.68
N ILE A 34 -0.47 18.58 -9.34
CA ILE A 34 -1.68 18.81 -10.13
C ILE A 34 -2.65 19.59 -9.25
N PRO A 35 -3.14 20.78 -9.66
CA PRO A 35 -4.12 21.53 -8.90
C PRO A 35 -5.41 20.72 -8.69
N VAL A 36 -5.91 20.67 -7.46
CA VAL A 36 -7.16 19.94 -7.13
C VAL A 36 -8.35 20.46 -7.95
N SER A 37 -8.34 21.75 -8.33
CA SER A 37 -9.37 22.35 -9.20
C SER A 37 -9.44 21.75 -10.60
N GLU A 38 -8.43 21.01 -11.04
CA GLU A 38 -8.40 20.30 -12.34
C GLU A 38 -8.88 18.85 -12.22
N LEU A 39 -9.21 18.39 -11.01
CA LEU A 39 -9.50 17.00 -10.68
C LEU A 39 -10.89 16.85 -10.02
N GLY A 40 -11.38 15.61 -9.91
CA GLY A 40 -12.57 15.25 -9.11
C GLY A 40 -13.93 15.51 -9.75
N GLY A 41 -14.11 16.62 -10.47
CA GLY A 41 -15.41 16.99 -11.05
C GLY A 41 -16.54 16.94 -10.01
N GLU A 42 -17.74 16.53 -10.44
CA GLU A 42 -18.90 16.38 -9.54
C GLU A 42 -18.75 15.24 -8.52
N MET A 43 -17.97 14.20 -8.84
CA MET A 43 -17.78 13.05 -7.95
C MET A 43 -16.79 13.31 -6.81
N GLN A 44 -16.00 14.39 -6.90
CA GLN A 44 -14.97 14.76 -5.94
C GLN A 44 -14.03 13.60 -5.55
N THR A 45 -13.83 12.64 -6.45
CA THR A 45 -12.99 11.45 -6.22
C THR A 45 -12.07 11.25 -7.41
N VAL A 46 -10.82 10.87 -7.16
CA VAL A 46 -9.84 10.53 -8.19
C VAL A 46 -9.27 9.14 -7.94
N GLY A 47 -9.11 8.34 -9.00
CA GLY A 47 -8.37 7.09 -8.97
C GLY A 47 -7.04 7.23 -9.71
N VAL A 48 -5.94 6.77 -9.11
CA VAL A 48 -4.60 6.80 -9.71
C VAL A 48 -4.07 5.38 -9.84
N HIS A 49 -3.54 5.06 -11.02
CA HIS A 49 -2.75 3.86 -11.27
C HIS A 49 -1.66 4.15 -12.30
N ALA A 50 -0.62 3.34 -12.30
CA ALA A 50 0.46 3.37 -13.28
C ALA A 50 0.37 2.14 -14.19
N THR A 51 0.85 2.28 -15.42
CA THR A 51 1.02 1.18 -16.36
C THR A 51 2.40 1.23 -16.98
N THR A 52 3.03 0.08 -17.16
CA THR A 52 4.26 -0.05 -17.95
C THR A 52 3.91 -0.66 -19.30
N SER A 53 4.39 -0.04 -20.37
CA SER A 53 4.20 -0.52 -21.74
C SER A 53 5.54 -0.76 -22.42
N ARG A 54 5.60 -1.79 -23.27
CA ARG A 54 6.74 -2.04 -24.17
C ARG A 54 6.32 -1.86 -25.62
N MET A 55 7.21 -1.32 -26.43
CA MET A 55 6.99 -1.20 -27.87
C MET A 55 7.37 -2.53 -28.55
N LYS A 56 6.44 -3.13 -29.28
CA LYS A 56 6.67 -4.34 -30.09
C LYS A 56 6.11 -4.09 -31.49
N ASN A 57 6.96 -4.19 -32.52
CA ASN A 57 6.58 -3.99 -33.92
C ASN A 57 5.84 -2.66 -34.19
N GLY A 58 6.26 -1.56 -33.54
CA GLY A 58 5.62 -0.26 -33.74
C GLY A 58 4.41 0.03 -32.86
N LEU A 59 3.93 -0.94 -32.08
CA LEU A 59 2.76 -0.80 -31.21
C LEU A 59 3.16 -0.85 -29.74
N TRP A 60 2.59 0.02 -28.92
CA TRP A 60 2.71 -0.05 -27.46
C TRP A 60 1.78 -1.14 -26.93
N THR A 61 2.31 -2.01 -26.07
CA THR A 61 1.55 -3.05 -25.38
C THR A 61 1.82 -2.95 -23.89
N GLN A 62 0.78 -2.82 -23.09
CA GLN A 62 0.88 -2.87 -21.64
C GLN A 62 1.43 -4.23 -21.21
N VAL A 63 2.37 -4.21 -20.26
CA VAL A 63 3.03 -5.41 -19.71
C VAL A 63 3.03 -5.43 -18.19
N GLY A 64 2.50 -4.39 -17.56
CA GLY A 64 2.38 -4.29 -16.12
C GLY A 64 1.51 -3.11 -15.74
N ARG A 65 0.92 -3.19 -14.56
CA ARG A 65 0.21 -2.08 -13.93
C ARG A 65 0.31 -2.19 -12.42
N LEU A 66 0.14 -1.06 -11.75
CA LEU A 66 0.13 -0.97 -10.30
C LEU A 66 -0.74 0.20 -9.85
N GLY A 67 -1.66 -0.06 -8.94
CA GLY A 67 -2.45 0.93 -8.22
C GLY A 67 -2.21 0.78 -6.72
N ASN A 68 -3.07 0.01 -6.06
CA ASN A 68 -2.98 -0.27 -4.64
C ASN A 68 -1.70 -1.04 -4.31
N PRO A 69 -0.99 -0.65 -3.24
CA PRO A 69 0.09 -1.46 -2.69
C PRO A 69 -0.39 -2.88 -2.38
N LEU A 70 0.50 -3.86 -2.52
CA LEU A 70 0.31 -5.27 -2.15
C LEU A 70 -0.65 -6.08 -3.04
N PHE A 71 -1.52 -5.46 -3.83
CA PHE A 71 -2.55 -6.20 -4.56
C PHE A 71 -1.96 -7.18 -5.59
N CYS A 72 -1.20 -6.66 -6.56
CA CYS A 72 -0.61 -7.49 -7.60
C CYS A 72 0.55 -8.35 -7.09
N GLU A 73 1.23 -7.85 -6.06
CA GLU A 73 2.40 -8.49 -5.50
C GLU A 73 1.99 -9.72 -4.70
N ALA A 74 1.05 -9.59 -3.76
CA ALA A 74 0.76 -10.63 -2.77
C ALA A 74 -0.67 -11.21 -2.81
N LEU A 75 -1.67 -10.51 -3.36
CA LEU A 75 -3.05 -11.06 -3.39
C LEU A 75 -3.32 -11.85 -4.67
N ILE A 76 -2.79 -11.39 -5.81
CA ILE A 76 -3.03 -12.05 -7.10
C ILE A 76 -2.14 -13.29 -7.25
N ALA A 77 -2.76 -14.44 -7.51
CA ALA A 77 -2.04 -15.67 -7.79
C ALA A 77 -1.22 -15.58 -9.08
N ILE A 78 -0.08 -16.27 -9.10
CA ILE A 78 0.90 -16.24 -10.19
C ILE A 78 0.26 -16.59 -11.54
N GLU A 79 -0.71 -17.52 -11.57
CA GLU A 79 -1.39 -17.93 -12.80
C GLU A 79 -2.13 -16.79 -13.51
N ASP A 80 -2.67 -15.83 -12.76
CA ASP A 80 -3.47 -14.72 -13.28
C ASP A 80 -2.67 -13.41 -13.37
N LYS A 81 -1.41 -13.35 -12.90
CA LYS A 81 -0.57 -12.14 -12.90
C LYS A 81 -0.35 -11.58 -14.31
N ASP A 82 -0.15 -12.43 -15.32
CA ASP A 82 0.04 -11.96 -16.71
C ASP A 82 -1.23 -11.33 -17.29
N THR A 83 -2.39 -11.94 -17.02
CA THR A 83 -3.70 -11.40 -17.42
C THR A 83 -3.97 -10.08 -16.69
N TYR A 84 -3.69 -10.02 -15.40
CA TYR A 84 -3.78 -8.80 -14.60
C TYR A 84 -2.93 -7.68 -15.20
N ASN A 85 -1.66 -7.96 -15.47
CA ASN A 85 -0.69 -6.99 -15.98
C ASN A 85 -1.06 -6.43 -17.36
N THR A 86 -1.88 -7.14 -18.14
CA THR A 86 -2.26 -6.77 -19.51
C THR A 86 -3.69 -6.22 -19.62
N THR A 87 -4.47 -6.25 -18.55
CA THR A 87 -5.85 -5.73 -18.48
C THR A 87 -5.92 -4.37 -17.80
N LYS A 88 -7.06 -3.69 -17.93
CA LYS A 88 -7.32 -2.38 -17.30
C LYS A 88 -8.03 -2.57 -15.96
N PRO A 89 -7.87 -1.62 -15.00
CA PRO A 89 -8.59 -1.67 -13.73
C PRO A 89 -10.12 -1.79 -13.84
N THR A 90 -10.71 -1.37 -14.98
CA THR A 90 -12.15 -1.54 -15.25
C THR A 90 -12.60 -3.00 -15.33
N GLU A 91 -11.69 -3.93 -15.58
CA GLU A 91 -11.98 -5.37 -15.65
C GLU A 91 -11.80 -6.07 -14.27
N ASP A 92 -11.29 -5.37 -13.26
CA ASP A 92 -10.83 -5.98 -12.01
C ASP A 92 -11.94 -6.66 -11.23
N ALA A 93 -13.13 -6.06 -11.21
CA ALA A 93 -14.29 -6.63 -10.53
C ALA A 93 -14.69 -7.98 -11.15
N ALA A 94 -14.58 -8.12 -12.47
CA ALA A 94 -14.96 -9.35 -13.17
C ALA A 94 -13.88 -10.43 -13.10
N LEU A 95 -12.60 -10.04 -13.14
CA LEU A 95 -11.49 -10.98 -13.31
C LEU A 95 -10.75 -11.30 -12.01
N PHE A 96 -10.59 -10.32 -11.11
CA PHE A 96 -9.64 -10.40 -10.00
C PHE A 96 -10.26 -10.16 -8.62
N GLN A 97 -11.54 -9.80 -8.52
CA GLN A 97 -12.23 -9.61 -7.24
C GLN A 97 -12.06 -10.80 -6.29
N LYS A 98 -12.07 -12.03 -6.83
CA LYS A 98 -11.88 -13.27 -6.08
C LYS A 98 -10.64 -13.24 -5.16
N TYR A 99 -9.57 -12.56 -5.57
CA TYR A 99 -8.31 -12.47 -4.81
C TYR A 99 -8.41 -11.54 -3.61
N ALA A 100 -9.27 -10.53 -3.66
CA ALA A 100 -9.56 -9.66 -2.51
C ALA A 100 -10.66 -10.29 -1.62
N GLU A 101 -11.65 -10.94 -2.21
CA GLU A 101 -12.80 -11.52 -1.51
C GLU A 101 -12.45 -12.82 -0.76
N THR A 102 -11.55 -13.62 -1.32
CA THR A 102 -11.03 -14.87 -0.75
C THR A 102 -9.50 -14.86 -0.81
N PRO A 103 -8.81 -14.05 0.02
CA PRO A 103 -7.37 -13.86 -0.09
C PRO A 103 -6.60 -15.09 0.39
N GLU A 104 -5.81 -15.71 -0.51
CA GLU A 104 -4.92 -16.82 -0.16
C GLU A 104 -3.93 -16.45 0.94
N LEU A 105 -3.46 -15.19 0.95
CA LEU A 105 -2.57 -14.67 1.99
C LEU A 105 -3.17 -14.79 3.39
N ALA A 106 -4.48 -14.55 3.58
CA ALA A 106 -5.13 -14.74 4.88
C ALA A 106 -5.12 -16.21 5.31
N ALA A 107 -5.40 -17.12 4.38
CA ALA A 107 -5.36 -18.56 4.66
C ALA A 107 -3.95 -19.04 5.04
N LEU A 108 -2.91 -18.53 4.35
CA LEU A 108 -1.52 -18.83 4.67
C LEU A 108 -1.10 -18.26 6.02
N ILE A 109 -1.51 -17.03 6.37
CA ILE A 109 -1.22 -16.45 7.67
C ILE A 109 -1.83 -17.31 8.80
N ASN A 110 -3.09 -17.72 8.67
CA ASN A 110 -3.72 -18.62 9.64
C ASN A 110 -2.94 -19.93 9.79
N ALA A 111 -2.59 -20.56 8.66
CA ALA A 111 -1.88 -21.84 8.67
C ALA A 111 -0.47 -21.76 9.25
N LEU A 112 0.30 -20.72 8.90
CA LEU A 112 1.73 -20.62 9.21
C LEU A 112 2.02 -19.88 10.52
N ILE A 113 1.22 -18.87 10.87
CA ILE A 113 1.46 -18.00 12.03
C ILE A 113 0.56 -18.39 13.20
N PHE A 114 -0.71 -18.68 12.94
CA PHE A 114 -1.70 -18.99 13.98
C PHE A 114 -1.97 -20.49 14.15
N GLY A 115 -1.11 -21.36 13.61
CA GLY A 115 -1.21 -22.81 13.82
C GLY A 115 -2.50 -23.44 13.27
N GLY A 116 -3.15 -22.78 12.30
CA GLY A 116 -4.43 -23.17 11.73
C GLY A 116 -5.66 -22.50 12.35
N ASP A 117 -5.49 -21.67 13.39
CA ASP A 117 -6.61 -20.90 13.96
C ASP A 117 -7.07 -19.82 12.96
N GLU A 118 -8.39 -19.67 12.83
CA GLU A 118 -9.01 -18.72 11.89
C GLU A 118 -9.03 -17.29 12.48
N VAL A 119 -7.85 -16.72 12.70
CA VAL A 119 -7.67 -15.35 13.21
C VAL A 119 -7.92 -14.33 12.10
N ALA A 120 -7.34 -14.54 10.92
CA ALA A 120 -7.57 -13.71 9.74
C ALA A 120 -8.75 -14.27 8.93
N PRO A 121 -9.88 -13.55 8.78
CA PRO A 121 -11.00 -14.06 8.00
C PRO A 121 -10.61 -14.20 6.53
N SER A 122 -10.75 -15.41 5.98
CA SER A 122 -10.26 -15.78 4.65
C SER A 122 -11.35 -15.82 3.57
N MET A 123 -12.62 -15.61 3.94
CA MET A 123 -13.77 -15.73 3.04
C MET A 123 -14.70 -14.51 3.12
N ASN A 124 -15.37 -14.21 2.00
CA ASN A 124 -16.39 -13.15 1.87
C ASN A 124 -15.90 -11.75 2.25
N ARG A 125 -14.62 -11.43 2.02
CA ARG A 125 -13.96 -10.18 2.41
C ARG A 125 -14.38 -8.97 1.56
N THR A 126 -15.65 -8.59 1.67
CA THR A 126 -16.23 -7.42 0.98
C THR A 126 -15.55 -6.10 1.36
N ASP A 127 -14.99 -6.03 2.56
CA ASP A 127 -14.14 -4.93 3.02
C ASP A 127 -12.84 -4.82 2.22
N LEU A 128 -12.12 -5.93 2.02
CA LEU A 128 -10.90 -5.94 1.19
C LEU A 128 -11.22 -5.69 -0.29
N VAL A 129 -12.36 -6.16 -0.78
CA VAL A 129 -12.84 -5.81 -2.13
C VAL A 129 -13.00 -4.29 -2.26
N GLY A 130 -13.57 -3.61 -1.25
CA GLY A 130 -13.70 -2.15 -1.26
C GLY A 130 -12.36 -1.39 -1.32
N ILE A 131 -11.32 -1.95 -0.68
CA ILE A 131 -9.97 -1.40 -0.64
C ILE A 131 -9.24 -1.64 -1.97
N PHE A 132 -9.18 -2.90 -2.42
CA PHE A 132 -8.30 -3.32 -3.51
C PHE A 132 -8.93 -3.30 -4.90
N ILE A 133 -10.27 -3.29 -5.01
CA ILE A 133 -10.98 -3.39 -6.29
C ILE A 133 -11.77 -2.10 -6.59
N PRO A 134 -11.62 -1.52 -7.81
CA PRO A 134 -10.55 -1.78 -8.77
C PRO A 134 -9.17 -1.40 -8.19
N ASP A 135 -8.09 -1.88 -8.81
CA ASP A 135 -6.72 -1.57 -8.42
C ASP A 135 -6.35 -0.11 -8.75
N LEU A 136 -6.82 0.80 -7.89
CA LEU A 136 -6.63 2.24 -7.97
C LEU A 136 -6.36 2.76 -6.56
N ILE A 137 -5.38 3.65 -6.42
CA ILE A 137 -5.32 4.51 -5.23
C ILE A 137 -6.43 5.54 -5.40
N LYS A 138 -7.47 5.46 -4.56
CA LYS A 138 -8.63 6.35 -4.57
C LYS A 138 -8.38 7.51 -3.60
N VAL A 139 -8.64 8.74 -4.02
CA VAL A 139 -8.52 9.94 -3.20
C VAL A 139 -9.86 10.64 -3.16
N ASP A 140 -10.37 10.87 -1.96
CA ASP A 140 -11.53 11.72 -1.68
C ASP A 140 -11.09 13.18 -1.56
N LEU A 141 -11.45 13.98 -2.56
CA LEU A 141 -11.11 15.40 -2.65
C LEU A 141 -12.08 16.31 -1.89
N SER A 142 -13.09 15.74 -1.22
CA SER A 142 -14.01 16.48 -0.35
C SER A 142 -13.50 16.61 1.10
N THR A 143 -12.41 15.90 1.42
CA THR A 143 -11.78 15.93 2.74
C THR A 143 -10.89 17.16 2.94
N GLU A 144 -10.49 17.41 4.18
CA GLU A 144 -9.43 18.37 4.49
C GLU A 144 -8.06 17.89 3.97
N ALA A 145 -7.06 18.78 3.98
CA ALA A 145 -5.71 18.41 3.54
C ALA A 145 -5.15 17.24 4.38
N ALA A 146 -4.51 16.29 3.70
CA ALA A 146 -3.90 15.15 4.37
C ALA A 146 -2.77 15.59 5.31
N ARG A 147 -2.71 14.98 6.50
CA ARG A 147 -1.68 15.23 7.52
C ARG A 147 -0.35 14.65 7.06
N LEU A 148 0.76 15.37 7.17
CA LEU A 148 2.05 14.97 6.64
C LEU A 148 3.05 14.59 7.74
N PRO A 149 3.89 13.58 7.52
CA PRO A 149 5.03 13.31 8.39
C PRO A 149 6.21 14.26 8.14
N GLY A 150 7.16 14.27 9.07
CA GLY A 150 8.48 14.86 8.91
C GLY A 150 8.57 16.36 9.21
N GLY A 151 9.50 17.06 8.54
CA GLY A 151 9.91 18.41 8.94
C GLY A 151 10.59 18.42 10.32
N ASN A 152 10.06 19.18 11.27
CA ASN A 152 10.54 19.15 12.66
C ASN A 152 9.79 18.12 13.52
N ALA A 153 8.55 17.81 13.15
CA ALA A 153 7.65 16.87 13.79
C ALA A 153 6.46 16.65 12.86
N ASP A 154 5.85 15.47 12.93
CA ASP A 154 4.64 15.13 12.18
C ASP A 154 3.49 16.10 12.48
N ASP A 155 2.56 16.25 11.54
CA ASP A 155 1.32 17.00 11.80
C ASP A 155 0.51 16.36 12.95
N GLU A 156 -0.17 17.20 13.74
CA GLU A 156 -0.99 16.71 14.84
C GLU A 156 -2.08 15.75 14.35
N GLY A 157 -2.14 14.55 14.92
CA GLY A 157 -3.08 13.50 14.52
C GLY A 157 -2.61 12.63 13.34
N TYR A 158 -1.42 12.89 12.77
CA TYR A 158 -0.81 11.97 11.81
C TYR A 158 -0.52 10.61 12.44
N SER A 159 -0.74 9.54 11.68
CA SER A 159 -0.22 8.21 11.97
C SER A 159 0.27 7.51 10.71
N ARG A 160 1.44 6.88 10.78
CA ARG A 160 1.95 6.00 9.70
C ARG A 160 1.04 4.81 9.42
N LEU A 161 0.23 4.40 10.40
CA LEU A 161 -0.76 3.32 10.28
C LEU A 161 -2.12 3.83 9.76
N GLY A 162 -2.22 5.11 9.38
CA GLY A 162 -3.46 5.72 8.91
C GLY A 162 -4.62 5.51 9.89
N ILE A 163 -5.74 5.02 9.37
CA ILE A 163 -6.95 4.80 10.16
C ILE A 163 -6.75 3.84 11.34
N PHE A 164 -5.86 2.85 11.23
CA PHE A 164 -5.58 1.92 12.34
C PHE A 164 -4.79 2.58 13.48
N GLY A 165 -4.09 3.68 13.20
CA GLY A 165 -3.46 4.53 14.19
C GLY A 165 -4.33 5.70 14.65
N GLY A 166 -5.61 5.75 14.25
CA GLY A 166 -6.54 6.83 14.59
C GLY A 166 -6.47 8.07 13.69
N ASP A 167 -5.70 8.02 12.59
CA ASP A 167 -5.58 9.12 11.64
C ASP A 167 -6.74 9.08 10.63
N THR A 168 -7.76 9.89 10.88
CA THR A 168 -8.99 9.99 10.07
C THR A 168 -9.27 11.41 9.60
N LEU A 169 -9.91 11.52 8.44
CA LEU A 169 -10.45 12.76 7.91
C LEU A 169 -11.97 12.63 7.78
N THR A 170 -12.66 13.75 7.56
CA THR A 170 -14.11 13.76 7.36
C THR A 170 -14.45 14.01 5.90
N SER A 171 -15.00 12.98 5.24
CA SER A 171 -15.57 13.07 3.90
C SER A 171 -16.88 13.86 3.92
N GLN A 172 -17.13 14.62 2.85
CA GLN A 172 -18.42 15.28 2.62
C GLN A 172 -19.30 14.50 1.62
N ILE A 173 -18.76 13.42 1.04
CA ILE A 173 -19.42 12.64 -0.02
C ILE A 173 -19.63 11.16 0.34
N SER A 174 -19.03 10.70 1.42
CA SER A 174 -19.08 9.32 1.90
C SER A 174 -19.43 9.28 3.38
N GLU A 175 -20.24 8.31 3.80
CA GLU A 175 -20.52 8.06 5.22
C GLU A 175 -19.33 7.40 5.94
N GLY A 176 -18.39 6.83 5.18
CA GLY A 176 -17.16 6.23 5.71
C GLY A 176 -17.44 5.14 6.75
N PHE A 177 -16.66 5.15 7.84
CA PHE A 177 -16.85 4.29 9.02
C PHE A 177 -17.89 4.86 10.01
N GLY A 178 -18.79 5.74 9.56
CA GLY A 178 -19.71 6.52 10.38
C GLY A 178 -19.26 7.98 10.50
N ASP A 179 -20.23 8.91 10.57
CA ASP A 179 -20.00 10.36 10.66
C ASP A 179 -19.05 10.95 9.59
N GLY A 180 -18.95 10.28 8.43
CA GLY A 180 -18.06 10.67 7.34
C GLY A 180 -16.58 10.34 7.57
N ALA A 181 -16.24 9.58 8.61
CA ALA A 181 -14.86 9.24 8.91
C ALA A 181 -14.24 8.34 7.84
N VAL A 182 -13.22 8.84 7.16
CA VAL A 182 -12.41 8.12 6.17
C VAL A 182 -10.95 8.12 6.59
N PRO A 183 -10.11 7.21 6.06
CA PRO A 183 -8.67 7.21 6.35
C PRO A 183 -8.00 8.56 6.02
N GLY A 184 -7.02 8.98 6.84
CA GLY A 184 -6.23 10.19 6.58
C GLY A 184 -5.00 10.01 5.69
N GLY A 185 -4.68 8.76 5.37
CA GLY A 185 -3.73 8.33 4.36
C GLY A 185 -4.29 7.10 3.64
N TRP A 186 -3.44 6.20 3.17
CA TRP A 186 -3.89 4.97 2.50
C TRP A 186 -4.92 4.19 3.34
N PRO A 187 -6.07 3.75 2.76
CA PRO A 187 -6.44 3.75 1.34
C PRO A 187 -7.16 5.00 0.78
N ASN A 188 -7.19 6.13 1.48
CA ASN A 188 -7.65 7.42 0.95
C ASN A 188 -6.46 8.28 0.48
N GLY A 189 -6.00 7.98 -0.73
CA GLY A 189 -4.71 8.43 -1.23
C GLY A 189 -3.56 7.62 -0.65
N ARG A 190 -2.34 8.13 -0.81
CA ARG A 190 -1.16 7.57 -0.17
C ARG A 190 -0.16 8.69 0.06
N ARG A 191 0.27 8.83 1.30
CA ARG A 191 1.29 9.79 1.70
C ARG A 191 2.65 9.12 1.75
N PHE A 192 3.70 9.93 1.65
CA PHE A 192 4.98 9.48 2.18
C PHE A 192 4.82 9.18 3.68
N GLY A 193 5.48 8.12 4.15
CA GLY A 193 5.37 7.65 5.54
C GLY A 193 4.15 6.78 5.85
N ASP A 194 3.16 6.62 4.96
CA ASP A 194 2.15 5.58 5.16
C ASP A 194 2.81 4.21 5.08
N ASP A 195 2.70 3.44 6.15
CA ASP A 195 3.23 2.09 6.27
C ASP A 195 2.27 1.09 5.64
N VAL A 196 2.26 1.07 4.31
CA VAL A 196 1.25 0.32 3.54
C VAL A 196 1.32 -1.18 3.76
N ILE A 197 2.46 -1.73 4.20
CA ILE A 197 2.59 -3.15 4.52
C ILE A 197 1.88 -3.42 5.84
N ASP A 198 2.21 -2.69 6.90
CA ASP A 198 1.54 -2.81 8.20
C ASP A 198 0.04 -2.56 8.09
N ILE A 199 -0.39 -1.52 7.34
CA ILE A 199 -1.81 -1.21 7.14
C ILE A 199 -2.50 -2.34 6.39
N ALA A 200 -1.93 -2.84 5.29
CA ALA A 200 -2.57 -3.87 4.48
C ALA A 200 -2.65 -5.21 5.21
N VAL A 201 -1.59 -5.62 5.91
CA VAL A 201 -1.61 -6.85 6.71
C VAL A 201 -2.56 -6.70 7.89
N THR A 202 -2.59 -5.54 8.57
CA THR A 202 -3.59 -5.25 9.61
C THR A 202 -5.01 -5.39 9.05
N ALA A 203 -5.29 -4.84 7.87
CA ALA A 203 -6.59 -4.99 7.21
C ALA A 203 -6.92 -6.47 6.90
N ILE A 204 -5.95 -7.26 6.43
CA ILE A 204 -6.13 -8.69 6.15
C ILE A 204 -6.41 -9.50 7.43
N LEU A 205 -5.70 -9.22 8.52
CA LEU A 205 -5.91 -9.89 9.81
C LEU A 205 -7.23 -9.49 10.47
N SER A 206 -7.69 -8.26 10.22
CA SER A 206 -8.89 -7.66 10.83
C SER A 206 -10.17 -8.07 10.11
N ASP A 207 -11.32 -7.88 10.77
CA ASP A 207 -12.64 -7.90 10.15
C ASP A 207 -13.27 -6.50 10.21
N LEU A 208 -13.24 -5.78 9.10
CA LEU A 208 -13.77 -4.41 9.01
C LEU A 208 -15.28 -4.37 8.72
N ARG A 209 -15.92 -5.54 8.56
CA ARG A 209 -17.36 -5.67 8.28
C ARG A 209 -18.18 -5.68 9.57
N THR A 210 -17.56 -5.88 10.73
CA THR A 210 -18.24 -5.86 12.02
C THR A 210 -18.40 -4.43 12.54
N SER A 211 -19.39 -4.21 13.40
CA SER A 211 -19.60 -2.93 14.10
C SER A 211 -19.63 -3.16 15.62
N PRO A 212 -18.58 -2.74 16.37
CA PRO A 212 -17.34 -2.13 15.89
C PRO A 212 -16.46 -3.11 15.08
N PRO A 213 -15.53 -2.61 14.25
CA PRO A 213 -14.55 -3.45 13.56
C PRO A 213 -13.71 -4.28 14.54
N THR A 214 -13.38 -5.51 14.15
CA THR A 214 -12.44 -6.35 14.90
C THR A 214 -11.05 -6.10 14.36
N ILE A 215 -10.19 -5.45 15.14
CA ILE A 215 -8.84 -5.07 14.70
C ILE A 215 -7.79 -6.00 15.29
N VAL A 216 -6.97 -6.57 14.41
CA VAL A 216 -5.77 -7.34 14.76
C VAL A 216 -4.58 -6.62 14.13
N SER A 217 -3.80 -5.94 14.96
CA SER A 217 -2.66 -5.13 14.51
C SER A 217 -1.51 -6.00 14.01
N ALA A 218 -0.97 -5.63 12.86
CA ALA A 218 0.28 -6.13 12.29
C ALA A 218 1.37 -5.06 12.32
N ASP A 219 1.34 -4.15 13.29
CA ASP A 219 2.35 -3.11 13.45
C ASP A 219 3.76 -3.72 13.60
N GLY A 220 4.68 -3.30 12.73
CA GLY A 220 6.09 -3.70 12.72
C GLY A 220 6.32 -5.06 12.09
N ILE A 221 5.40 -5.55 11.25
CA ILE A 221 5.49 -6.90 10.68
C ILE A 221 6.72 -7.06 9.78
N ASP A 222 7.17 -5.98 9.16
CA ASP A 222 8.36 -5.95 8.30
C ASP A 222 9.62 -5.34 8.95
N ASN A 223 9.51 -4.89 10.23
CA ASN A 223 10.53 -4.16 10.98
C ASN A 223 10.98 -2.83 10.35
N VAL A 224 10.16 -2.17 9.52
CA VAL A 224 10.46 -0.89 8.89
C VAL A 224 9.39 0.15 9.21
N SER A 225 9.47 0.72 10.41
CA SER A 225 8.48 1.71 10.89
C SER A 225 8.83 3.17 10.59
N GLU A 226 10.03 3.45 10.08
CA GLU A 226 10.56 4.80 9.89
C GLU A 226 11.40 4.90 8.62
N ASN A 227 11.48 6.11 8.05
CA ASN A 227 12.32 6.39 6.89
C ASN A 227 13.73 6.82 7.33
N ASP A 228 14.75 6.43 6.57
CA ASP A 228 16.16 6.79 6.85
C ASP A 228 16.42 8.32 6.83
N SER A 229 15.56 9.07 6.14
CA SER A 229 15.63 10.54 6.03
C SER A 229 14.29 11.17 6.37
N VAL A 230 14.33 12.32 7.03
CA VAL A 230 13.10 13.06 7.36
C VAL A 230 12.39 13.51 6.08
N TYR A 231 11.07 13.31 6.02
CA TYR A 231 10.24 13.78 4.92
C TYR A 231 10.11 15.31 4.91
N ASN A 232 9.92 15.88 3.73
CA ASN A 232 9.65 17.31 3.57
C ASN A 232 8.15 17.58 3.73
N LYS A 233 7.78 18.73 4.31
CA LYS A 233 6.37 19.20 4.36
C LYS A 233 5.95 20.04 3.14
N VAL A 234 6.84 20.18 2.18
CA VAL A 234 6.61 20.91 0.93
C VAL A 234 7.02 20.02 -0.23
N PHE A 235 6.37 20.20 -1.38
CA PHE A 235 6.71 19.50 -2.60
C PHE A 235 8.23 19.56 -2.85
N PRO A 236 8.92 18.43 -3.12
CA PRO A 236 8.38 17.11 -3.50
C PRO A 236 7.99 16.16 -2.35
N TYR A 237 7.96 16.60 -1.09
CA TYR A 237 7.63 15.80 0.11
C TYR A 237 8.58 14.62 0.43
N ALA A 238 9.27 14.02 -0.55
CA ALA A 238 10.32 13.04 -0.31
C ALA A 238 11.48 13.64 0.51
N GLY A 239 12.11 12.80 1.32
CA GLY A 239 13.31 13.16 2.07
C GLY A 239 14.51 13.47 1.18
N THR A 240 15.52 14.11 1.75
CA THR A 240 16.75 14.43 1.00
C THR A 240 17.52 13.14 0.66
N PRO A 241 17.95 12.95 -0.60
CA PRO A 241 18.73 11.77 -0.97
C PRO A 241 20.00 11.60 -0.14
N HIS A 242 20.34 10.36 0.19
CA HIS A 242 21.60 10.01 0.83
C HIS A 242 22.80 10.43 -0.02
N ASN A 243 23.85 10.87 0.66
CA ASN A 243 25.11 11.18 0.02
C ASN A 243 25.77 9.90 -0.51
N GLY A 244 26.08 9.86 -1.81
CA GLY A 244 26.71 8.71 -2.45
C GLY A 244 28.12 8.34 -1.95
N ARG A 245 28.73 9.12 -1.05
CA ARG A 245 30.04 8.82 -0.44
C ARG A 245 29.94 8.16 0.94
N ASN A 246 28.89 8.47 1.71
CA ASN A 246 28.73 8.08 3.11
C ASN A 246 27.29 7.59 3.35
N SER A 247 26.92 6.45 2.76
CA SER A 247 25.71 5.70 3.10
C SER A 247 26.10 4.41 3.81
N VAL A 248 25.37 4.07 4.87
CA VAL A 248 25.44 2.74 5.50
C VAL A 248 24.24 1.97 4.96
N HIS A 249 24.50 0.78 4.43
CA HIS A 249 23.46 -0.14 4.00
C HIS A 249 23.38 -1.27 5.01
N ASN A 250 22.17 -1.67 5.41
CA ASN A 250 21.96 -2.75 6.37
C ASN A 250 22.36 -4.14 5.82
N GLY A 251 22.82 -4.24 4.57
CA GLY A 251 23.49 -5.40 4.00
C GLY A 251 25.01 -5.27 4.02
N SER A 252 25.67 -5.44 5.17
CA SER A 252 27.13 -5.55 5.21
C SER A 252 27.56 -6.87 4.55
N PHE A 253 27.89 -6.84 3.27
CA PHE A 253 28.87 -7.79 2.74
C PHE A 253 30.19 -7.49 3.45
N ALA A 254 30.58 -8.36 4.38
CA ALA A 254 31.93 -8.40 4.90
C ALA A 254 32.88 -8.53 3.70
N ARG A 255 33.51 -7.43 3.29
CA ARG A 255 34.69 -7.46 2.42
C ARG A 255 35.84 -8.01 3.26
N THR A 256 35.98 -9.33 3.32
CA THR A 256 37.29 -9.93 3.56
C THR A 256 38.18 -9.55 2.37
N ARG A 257 39.23 -8.78 2.67
CA ARG A 257 40.36 -8.57 1.76
C ARG A 257 41.14 -9.87 1.58
#